data_AF-L8WKM7-F1
#
_entry.id   AF-L8WKM7-F1
#
_cell.length_a   1.000
_cell.length_b   1.000
_cell.length_c   1.000
_cell.angle_alpha   90.00
_cell.angle_beta   90.00
_cell.angle_gamma   90.00
#
_symmetry.space_group_name_H-M   'P 1'
#
loop_
_entity.id
_entity.type
_entity.pdbx_description
1 polymer ?
#
loop_
_entity_poly.entity_id
_entity_poly.type
_entity_poly.pdbx_seq_one_letter_code
_entity_poly.pdbx_strand_id
1 'polypeptide(L)'
;MIDTQATLYAALTAAVVCYSWNRIRRPKIRHPPSPWSLPFLGNLFSIPPGYEYISFAKLGQQLKCIHSMDDSQGVDPNADLSEFASNRLRRMNWPEIFALMEYTDTWRHYRRMMNNWLNVRAVTQFNDLQERQARSLLKRIMRVAGHPEPFDQLKEEIYFALGSTMFQLAYGYRPETPQDRFLKAFQLTLHNLSCAVMQTNFLVNVFPIMVYIPNWFPGAGWRATARKYAVQKEESKSEPYEWAKSQVGKGTHQVSILGSLLQDHQLLSGLSPAKQEEMLKEIGITIVGGQCI
;
A
#
# COMPACT_ATOMS: atom_id res chain seq x y z
N MET A 1 -20.12 47.63 24.72
CA MET A 1 -19.17 46.64 24.17
C MET A 1 -19.65 45.27 24.60
N ILE A 2 -20.17 44.46 23.68
CA ILE A 2 -20.58 43.09 23.99
C ILE A 2 -19.30 42.29 24.18
N ASP A 3 -19.19 41.62 25.32
CA ASP A 3 -18.01 40.88 25.70
C ASP A 3 -17.81 39.68 24.76
N THR A 4 -16.80 39.77 23.91
CA THR A 4 -16.49 38.77 22.87
C THR A 4 -16.24 37.37 23.46
N GLN A 5 -15.88 37.28 24.74
CA GLN A 5 -15.76 35.98 25.41
C GLN A 5 -17.12 35.37 25.75
N ALA A 6 -18.08 36.18 26.19
CA ALA A 6 -19.43 35.70 26.54
C ALA A 6 -20.17 35.16 25.31
N THR A 7 -19.98 35.77 24.13
CA THR A 7 -20.56 35.28 22.88
C THR A 7 -19.91 33.96 22.42
N LEU A 8 -18.59 33.80 22.63
CA LEU A 8 -17.87 32.55 22.37
C LEU A 8 -18.36 31.39 23.25
N TYR A 9 -18.54 31.62 24.56
CA TYR A 9 -19.05 30.59 25.48
C TYR A 9 -20.51 30.23 25.19
N ALA A 10 -21.35 31.22 24.86
CA ALA A 10 -22.74 30.97 24.46
C ALA A 10 -22.83 30.15 23.16
N ALA A 11 -21.97 30.43 22.18
CA ALA A 11 -21.91 29.67 20.94
C ALA A 11 -21.44 28.22 21.16
N LEU A 12 -20.41 28.01 21.99
CA LEU A 12 -19.90 26.67 22.32
C LEU A 12 -20.93 25.82 23.06
N THR A 13 -21.62 26.41 24.04
CA THR A 13 -22.68 25.73 24.80
C THR A 13 -23.88 25.38 23.91
N ALA A 14 -24.32 26.32 23.06
CA ALA A 14 -25.37 26.05 22.07
C ALA A 14 -24.96 24.95 21.08
N ALA A 15 -23.71 24.92 20.63
CA ALA A 15 -23.19 23.87 19.76
C ALA A 15 -23.18 22.49 20.44
N VAL A 16 -22.77 22.41 21.72
CA VAL A 16 -22.80 21.15 22.50
C VAL A 16 -24.23 20.68 22.75
N VAL A 17 -25.15 21.59 23.08
CA VAL A 17 -26.58 21.27 23.27
C VAL A 17 -27.19 20.80 21.94
N CYS A 18 -26.91 21.48 20.83
CA CYS A 18 -27.43 21.09 19.52
C CYS A 18 -26.85 19.75 19.06
N TYR A 19 -25.55 19.51 19.26
CA TYR A 19 -24.89 18.23 18.96
C TYR A 19 -25.46 17.07 19.78
N SER A 20 -25.62 17.26 21.09
CA SER A 20 -26.20 16.25 21.98
C SER A 20 -27.67 15.97 21.65
N TRP A 21 -28.45 17.02 21.37
CA TRP A 21 -29.84 16.90 20.95
C TRP A 21 -29.99 16.15 19.62
N ASN A 22 -29.15 16.46 18.63
CA ASN A 22 -29.14 15.74 17.35
C ASN A 22 -28.75 14.28 17.53
N ARG A 23 -27.80 13.97 18.42
CA ARG A 23 -27.39 12.58 18.71
C ARG A 23 -28.53 11.78 19.34
N ILE A 24 -29.31 12.40 20.24
CA ILE A 24 -30.47 11.77 20.88
C ILE A 24 -31.62 11.53 19.88
N ARG A 25 -31.80 12.43 18.91
CA ARG A 25 -32.87 12.35 17.90
C ARG A 25 -32.55 11.50 16.67
N ARG A 26 -31.33 10.97 16.53
CA ARG A 26 -31.04 10.07 15.40
C ARG A 26 -31.89 8.80 15.52
N PRO A 27 -32.58 8.37 14.45
CA PRO A 27 -33.36 7.14 14.47
C PRO A 27 -32.45 5.98 14.90
N LYS A 28 -32.93 5.16 15.85
CA LYS A 28 -32.22 3.96 16.31
C LYS A 28 -32.22 2.92 15.20
N ILE A 29 -31.32 3.08 14.23
CA ILE A 29 -30.97 2.03 13.29
C ILE A 29 -30.32 0.90 14.11
N ARG A 30 -30.76 -0.35 13.89
CA ARG A 30 -30.12 -1.52 14.50
C ARG A 30 -28.74 -1.68 13.86
N HIS A 31 -27.75 -1.04 14.45
CA HIS A 31 -26.36 -1.25 14.08
C HIS A 31 -25.88 -2.59 14.65
N PRO A 32 -24.94 -3.26 13.97
CA PRO A 32 -24.21 -4.36 14.59
C PRO A 32 -23.57 -3.87 15.91
N PRO A 33 -23.39 -4.78 16.88
CA PRO A 33 -22.78 -4.43 18.15
C PRO A 33 -21.40 -3.82 17.92
N SER A 34 -21.22 -2.57 18.36
CA SER A 34 -19.96 -1.85 18.27
C SER A 34 -19.22 -1.90 19.61
N PRO A 35 -17.88 -1.94 19.60
CA PRO A 35 -17.12 -1.79 20.82
C PRO A 35 -17.32 -0.38 21.39
N TRP A 36 -16.92 -0.19 22.66
CA TRP A 36 -17.12 1.09 23.34
C TRP A 36 -16.39 2.23 22.60
N SER A 37 -17.09 3.36 22.40
CA SER A 37 -16.57 4.53 21.69
C SER A 37 -16.51 5.74 22.62
N LEU A 38 -15.37 6.41 22.68
CA LEU A 38 -15.22 7.70 23.35
C LEU A 38 -15.64 8.87 22.41
N PRO A 39 -16.18 9.98 22.95
CA PRO A 39 -16.43 11.18 22.16
C PRO A 39 -15.11 11.69 21.53
N PHE A 40 -15.16 12.07 20.26
CA PHE A 40 -14.03 12.50 19.40
C PHE A 40 -12.96 11.44 19.09
N LEU A 41 -12.58 10.59 20.05
CA LEU A 41 -11.56 9.55 19.90
C LEU A 41 -12.09 8.26 19.26
N GLY A 42 -13.41 8.05 19.27
CA GLY A 42 -14.04 6.85 18.73
C GLY A 42 -13.59 5.58 19.46
N ASN A 43 -13.36 4.50 18.71
CA ASN A 43 -13.02 3.18 19.25
C ASN A 43 -11.51 2.97 19.47
N LEU A 44 -10.70 4.02 19.40
CA LEU A 44 -9.24 3.92 19.40
C LEU A 44 -8.70 3.12 20.61
N PHE A 45 -9.27 3.34 21.79
CA PHE A 45 -8.86 2.67 23.04
C PHE A 45 -9.50 1.29 23.24
N SER A 46 -10.45 0.92 22.39
CA SER A 46 -11.13 -0.36 22.45
C SER A 46 -10.43 -1.42 21.59
N ILE A 47 -9.42 -1.04 20.82
CA ILE A 47 -8.59 -1.95 20.04
C ILE A 47 -7.48 -2.48 20.96
N PRO A 48 -7.44 -3.79 21.25
CA PRO A 48 -6.39 -4.37 22.08
C PRO A 48 -4.99 -4.10 21.50
N PRO A 49 -3.97 -3.83 22.33
CA PRO A 49 -2.59 -3.77 21.86
C PRO A 49 -2.13 -5.14 21.37
N GLY A 50 -1.32 -5.17 20.30
CA GLY A 50 -0.82 -6.39 19.67
C GLY A 50 -0.97 -6.38 18.16
N TYR A 51 -0.84 -7.55 17.54
CA TYR A 51 -1.07 -7.67 16.09
C TYR A 51 -2.53 -7.37 15.75
N GLU A 52 -2.75 -6.43 14.83
CA GLU A 52 -4.09 -5.92 14.49
C GLU A 52 -5.08 -7.06 14.15
N TYR A 53 -4.65 -8.07 13.39
CA TYR A 53 -5.52 -9.20 13.02
C TYR A 53 -5.97 -10.03 14.23
N ILE A 54 -5.12 -10.22 15.25
CA ILE A 54 -5.49 -10.91 16.50
C ILE A 54 -6.45 -10.03 17.30
N SER A 55 -6.15 -8.75 17.39
CA SER A 55 -6.98 -7.76 18.09
C SER A 55 -8.38 -7.71 17.48
N PHE A 56 -8.51 -7.66 16.16
CA PHE A 56 -9.80 -7.69 15.47
C PHE A 56 -10.51 -9.04 15.56
N ALA A 57 -9.78 -10.17 15.53
CA ALA A 57 -10.38 -11.49 15.73
C ALA A 57 -10.99 -11.62 17.14
N LYS A 58 -10.25 -11.18 18.17
CA LYS A 58 -10.73 -11.15 19.56
C LYS A 58 -11.93 -10.22 19.72
N LEU A 59 -11.89 -9.05 19.09
CA LEU A 59 -12.99 -8.09 19.09
C LEU A 59 -14.24 -8.68 18.39
N GLY A 60 -14.07 -9.37 17.27
CA GLY A 60 -15.15 -10.06 16.56
C GLY A 60 -15.81 -11.17 17.40
N GLN A 61 -15.01 -11.91 18.17
CA GLN A 61 -15.52 -12.89 19.15
C GLN A 61 -16.30 -12.20 20.28
N GLN A 62 -15.77 -11.11 20.85
CA GLN A 62 -16.42 -10.37 21.93
C GLN A 62 -17.76 -9.76 21.49
N LEU A 63 -17.82 -9.23 20.26
CA LEU A 63 -19.02 -8.60 19.71
C LEU A 63 -20.01 -9.59 19.11
N LYS A 64 -19.68 -10.89 19.05
CA LYS A 64 -20.50 -11.94 18.41
C LYS A 64 -20.85 -11.63 16.94
N CYS A 65 -20.02 -10.85 16.24
CA CYS A 65 -20.26 -10.41 14.86
C CYS A 65 -20.08 -11.53 13.82
N ILE A 66 -19.54 -12.69 14.20
CA ILE A 66 -19.27 -13.80 13.28
C ILE A 66 -20.57 -14.48 12.78
N HIS A 67 -21.69 -14.30 13.49
CA HIS A 67 -22.98 -14.89 13.10
C HIS A 67 -23.87 -13.98 12.23
N SER A 68 -23.49 -12.72 11.98
CA SER A 68 -24.34 -11.74 11.28
C SER A 68 -23.93 -11.45 9.83
N MET A 69 -23.03 -12.25 9.23
CA MET A 69 -22.57 -12.05 7.85
C MET A 69 -23.61 -12.37 6.77
N ASP A 70 -24.78 -12.90 7.15
CA ASP A 70 -25.85 -13.27 6.21
C ASP A 70 -26.74 -12.09 5.78
N ASP A 71 -26.66 -10.93 6.46
CA ASP A 71 -27.67 -9.86 6.32
C ASP A 71 -27.11 -8.52 5.77
N SER A 72 -25.84 -8.47 5.38
CA SER A 72 -25.27 -7.28 4.71
C SER A 72 -25.39 -7.38 3.19
N GLN A 73 -26.63 -7.44 2.69
CA GLN A 73 -26.93 -7.24 1.28
C GLN A 73 -26.79 -5.75 0.94
N GLY A 74 -25.67 -5.34 0.31
CA GLY A 74 -25.64 -4.07 -0.44
C GLY A 74 -24.42 -3.16 -0.26
N VAL A 75 -23.46 -3.48 0.60
CA VAL A 75 -22.18 -2.74 0.66
C VAL A 75 -21.11 -3.65 0.09
N ASP A 76 -20.55 -3.30 -1.07
CA ASP A 76 -19.35 -3.97 -1.60
C ASP A 76 -18.20 -3.66 -0.63
N PRO A 77 -17.75 -4.63 0.19
CA PRO A 77 -16.72 -4.37 1.19
C PRO A 77 -15.40 -3.96 0.53
N ASN A 78 -15.17 -4.34 -0.72
CA ASN A 78 -13.91 -4.12 -1.41
C ASN A 78 -13.82 -2.71 -2.01
N ALA A 79 -14.94 -2.13 -2.44
CA ALA A 79 -14.98 -0.75 -2.94
C ALA A 79 -14.58 0.23 -1.84
N ASP A 80 -15.21 0.10 -0.66
CA ASP A 80 -14.94 0.94 0.52
C ASP A 80 -13.49 0.80 0.99
N LEU A 81 -12.90 -0.40 0.95
CA LEU A 81 -11.52 -0.63 1.37
C LEU A 81 -10.50 0.06 0.45
N SER A 82 -10.74 0.04 -0.87
CA SER A 82 -9.85 0.68 -1.85
C SER A 82 -9.86 2.22 -1.72
N GLU A 83 -11.05 2.81 -1.61
CA GLU A 83 -11.21 4.25 -1.40
C GLU A 83 -10.61 4.67 -0.06
N PHE A 84 -10.77 3.86 0.99
CA PHE A 84 -10.17 4.12 2.29
C PHE A 84 -8.63 4.14 2.18
N ALA A 85 -8.03 3.11 1.58
CA ALA A 85 -6.57 3.00 1.44
C ALA A 85 -5.99 4.15 0.60
N SER A 86 -6.61 4.46 -0.55
CA SER A 86 -6.26 5.60 -1.42
C SER A 86 -6.25 6.91 -0.64
N ASN A 87 -7.30 7.18 0.13
CA ASN A 87 -7.40 8.40 0.93
C ASN A 87 -6.30 8.53 2.00
N ARG A 88 -5.90 7.43 2.65
CA ARG A 88 -4.78 7.44 3.61
C ARG A 88 -3.47 7.77 2.92
N LEU A 89 -3.18 7.11 1.81
CA LEU A 89 -1.96 7.33 1.05
C LEU A 89 -1.87 8.76 0.53
N ARG A 90 -2.98 9.32 0.04
CA ARG A 90 -3.05 10.72 -0.38
C ARG A 90 -2.66 11.69 0.75
N ARG A 91 -3.08 11.42 1.99
CA ARG A 91 -2.66 12.24 3.16
C ARG A 91 -1.17 12.14 3.44
N MET A 92 -0.57 10.98 3.18
CA MET A 92 0.88 10.74 3.31
C MET A 92 1.66 11.14 2.04
N ASN A 93 1.03 11.87 1.11
CA ASN A 93 1.62 12.30 -0.16
C ASN A 93 2.10 11.14 -1.06
N TRP A 94 1.34 10.04 -1.06
CA TRP A 94 1.57 8.81 -1.82
C TRP A 94 0.39 8.49 -2.78
N PRO A 95 -0.11 9.44 -3.60
CA PRO A 95 -1.40 9.27 -4.30
C PRO A 95 -1.43 8.20 -5.40
N GLU A 96 -0.27 7.73 -5.88
CA GLU A 96 -0.17 6.96 -7.13
C GLU A 96 0.38 5.56 -6.88
N ILE A 97 -0.28 4.75 -6.06
CA ILE A 97 0.03 3.31 -6.01
C ILE A 97 -1.05 2.59 -6.77
N PHE A 98 -0.72 2.05 -7.95
CA PHE A 98 -1.68 1.34 -8.78
C PHE A 98 -2.47 0.27 -8.01
N ALA A 99 -1.79 -0.52 -7.17
CA ALA A 99 -2.40 -1.60 -6.39
C ALA A 99 -3.45 -1.13 -5.36
N LEU A 100 -3.41 0.15 -4.96
CA LEU A 100 -4.28 0.75 -3.95
C LEU A 100 -5.09 1.93 -4.51
N MET A 101 -5.09 2.07 -5.84
CA MET A 101 -5.81 3.13 -6.54
C MET A 101 -7.31 2.82 -6.56
N GLU A 102 -8.12 3.87 -6.46
CA GLU A 102 -9.56 3.78 -6.69
C GLU A 102 -9.86 3.28 -8.11
N TYR A 103 -11.01 2.63 -8.27
CA TYR A 103 -11.48 2.16 -9.57
C TYR A 103 -11.78 3.34 -10.49
N THR A 104 -10.83 3.65 -11.38
CA THR A 104 -10.84 4.79 -12.30
C THR A 104 -10.47 4.34 -13.71
N ASP A 105 -10.63 5.23 -14.71
CA ASP A 105 -10.14 4.96 -16.07
C ASP A 105 -8.65 4.68 -16.13
N THR A 106 -7.88 5.38 -15.29
CA THR A 106 -6.45 5.15 -15.10
C THR A 106 -6.20 3.72 -14.63
N TRP A 107 -6.88 3.27 -13.57
CA TRP A 107 -6.77 1.88 -13.10
C TRP A 107 -7.12 0.86 -14.20
N ARG A 108 -8.21 1.10 -14.95
CA ARG A 108 -8.62 0.23 -16.08
C ARG A 108 -7.56 0.17 -17.17
N HIS A 109 -6.86 1.27 -17.41
CA HIS A 109 -5.79 1.37 -18.40
C HIS A 109 -4.56 0.57 -17.95
N TYR A 110 -4.07 0.79 -16.73
CA TYR A 110 -2.98 -0.01 -16.14
C TYR A 110 -3.29 -1.51 -16.15
N ARG A 111 -4.50 -1.91 -15.74
CA ARG A 111 -4.92 -3.32 -15.74
C ARG A 111 -4.93 -3.91 -17.15
N ARG A 112 -5.44 -3.18 -18.14
CA ARG A 112 -5.42 -3.62 -19.55
C ARG A 112 -4.00 -3.85 -20.05
N MET A 113 -3.08 -2.92 -19.75
CA MET A 113 -1.68 -3.08 -20.11
C MET A 113 -1.07 -4.32 -19.46
N MET A 114 -1.11 -4.43 -18.13
CA MET A 114 -0.52 -5.58 -17.43
C MET A 114 -1.10 -6.93 -17.88
N ASN A 115 -2.39 -6.96 -18.22
CA ASN A 115 -3.05 -8.17 -18.70
C ASN A 115 -2.45 -8.70 -20.01
N ASN A 116 -1.73 -7.90 -20.81
CA ASN A 116 -1.03 -8.39 -21.99
C ASN A 116 0.07 -9.40 -21.64
N TRP A 117 0.70 -9.27 -20.47
CA TRP A 117 1.77 -10.14 -20.00
C TRP A 117 1.33 -11.11 -18.91
N LEU A 118 0.35 -10.73 -18.10
CA LEU A 118 -0.10 -11.49 -16.93
C LEU A 118 -1.38 -12.30 -17.18
N ASN A 119 -1.86 -12.41 -18.43
CA ASN A 119 -2.93 -13.33 -18.75
C ASN A 119 -2.44 -14.78 -18.77
N VAL A 120 -3.38 -15.73 -18.65
CA VAL A 120 -3.14 -17.18 -18.56
C VAL A 120 -2.26 -17.73 -19.69
N ARG A 121 -2.32 -17.14 -20.90
CA ARG A 121 -1.50 -17.59 -22.03
C ARG A 121 -0.13 -16.93 -22.01
N ALA A 122 -0.09 -15.61 -21.85
CA ALA A 122 1.15 -14.83 -21.89
C ALA A 122 2.09 -15.16 -20.73
N VAL A 123 1.57 -15.53 -19.56
CA VAL A 123 2.41 -15.85 -18.39
C VAL A 123 3.33 -17.06 -18.64
N THR A 124 2.97 -17.96 -19.55
CA THR A 124 3.75 -19.16 -19.86
C THR A 124 5.15 -18.86 -20.42
N GLN A 125 5.35 -17.67 -21.01
CA GLN A 125 6.66 -17.22 -21.47
C GLN A 125 7.68 -17.06 -20.31
N PHE A 126 7.22 -17.00 -19.07
CA PHE A 126 8.06 -16.86 -17.87
C PHE A 126 8.33 -18.21 -17.17
N ASN A 127 7.86 -19.34 -17.72
CA ASN A 127 8.07 -20.66 -17.10
C ASN A 127 9.56 -20.98 -16.90
N ASP A 128 10.39 -20.74 -17.92
CA ASP A 128 11.84 -20.97 -17.85
C ASP A 128 12.54 -20.09 -16.80
N LEU A 129 12.01 -18.88 -16.58
CA LEU A 129 12.48 -17.99 -15.53
C LEU A 129 12.13 -18.58 -14.15
N GLN A 130 10.88 -18.97 -13.95
CA GLN A 130 10.41 -19.56 -12.69
C GLN A 130 11.14 -20.86 -12.37
N GLU A 131 11.37 -21.74 -13.35
CA GLU A 131 12.09 -23.01 -13.17
C GLU A 131 13.55 -22.77 -12.76
N ARG A 132 14.24 -21.81 -13.38
CA ARG A 132 15.61 -21.43 -13.00
C ARG A 132 15.68 -20.86 -11.58
N GLN A 133 14.68 -20.06 -11.20
CA GLN A 133 14.58 -19.49 -9.86
C GLN A 133 14.28 -20.54 -8.81
N ALA A 134 13.35 -21.45 -9.08
CA ALA A 134 13.03 -22.59 -8.21
C ALA A 134 14.27 -23.47 -7.99
N ARG A 135 15.00 -23.83 -9.04
CA ARG A 135 16.27 -24.58 -8.93
C ARG A 135 17.32 -23.84 -8.09
N SER A 136 17.42 -22.52 -8.25
CA SER A 136 18.37 -21.70 -7.49
C SER A 136 17.98 -21.61 -6.02
N LEU A 137 16.69 -21.46 -5.71
CA LEU A 137 16.15 -21.46 -4.37
C LEU A 137 16.40 -22.80 -3.67
N LEU A 138 16.12 -23.93 -4.33
CA LEU A 138 16.40 -25.26 -3.77
C LEU A 138 17.86 -25.44 -3.37
N LYS A 139 18.80 -24.99 -4.21
CA LYS A 139 20.24 -25.00 -3.89
C LYS A 139 20.58 -24.14 -2.68
N ARG A 140 19.93 -22.99 -2.50
CA ARG A 140 20.11 -22.11 -1.33
C ARG A 140 19.55 -22.74 -0.07
N ILE A 141 18.33 -23.30 -0.13
CA ILE A 141 17.69 -24.01 1.00
C ILE A 141 18.55 -25.18 1.48
N MET A 142 19.12 -25.97 0.56
CA MET A 142 20.02 -27.08 0.94
C MET A 142 21.26 -26.62 1.71
N ARG A 143 21.75 -25.41 1.46
CA ARG A 143 22.89 -24.83 2.20
C ARG A 143 22.49 -24.35 3.60
N VAL A 144 21.27 -23.83 3.74
CA VAL A 144 20.74 -23.33 5.02
C VAL A 144 20.46 -24.45 6.02
N ALA A 145 20.19 -25.68 5.57
CA ALA A 145 19.87 -26.81 6.44
C ALA A 145 20.95 -27.13 7.51
N GLY A 146 22.20 -26.69 7.32
CA GLY A 146 23.29 -26.84 8.29
C GLY A 146 23.51 -25.63 9.22
N HIS A 147 22.69 -24.58 9.14
CA HIS A 147 22.88 -23.34 9.89
C HIS A 147 22.32 -23.41 11.32
N PRO A 148 22.94 -22.76 12.32
CA PRO A 148 22.42 -22.70 13.70
C PRO A 148 21.01 -22.08 13.81
N GLU A 149 20.66 -21.18 12.89
CA GLU A 149 19.32 -20.55 12.80
C GLU A 149 18.72 -20.78 11.40
N PRO A 150 18.18 -21.99 11.13
CA PRO A 150 17.76 -22.36 9.78
C PRO A 150 16.49 -21.66 9.33
N PHE A 151 15.59 -21.30 10.25
CA PHE A 151 14.29 -20.71 9.92
C PHE A 151 14.39 -19.24 9.47
N ASP A 152 15.18 -18.42 10.16
CA ASP A 152 15.36 -17.02 9.79
C ASP A 152 16.11 -16.89 8.46
N GLN A 153 17.15 -17.71 8.26
CA GLN A 153 17.85 -17.76 6.98
C GLN A 153 16.98 -18.30 5.85
N LEU A 154 16.14 -19.31 6.11
CA LEU A 154 15.22 -19.83 5.12
C LEU A 154 14.25 -18.73 4.66
N LYS A 155 13.72 -17.95 5.61
CA LYS A 155 12.85 -16.81 5.32
C LYS A 155 13.57 -15.79 4.43
N GLU A 156 14.79 -15.40 4.76
CA GLU A 156 15.57 -14.45 3.95
C GLU A 156 15.84 -14.97 2.52
N GLU A 157 16.20 -16.25 2.37
CA GLU A 157 16.43 -16.85 1.06
C GLU A 157 15.15 -16.96 0.21
N ILE A 158 14.00 -17.23 0.83
CA ILE A 158 12.69 -17.22 0.13
C ILE A 158 12.37 -15.80 -0.36
N TYR A 159 12.46 -14.79 0.51
CA TYR A 159 12.21 -13.40 0.11
C TYR A 159 13.18 -12.93 -0.98
N PHE A 160 14.45 -13.33 -0.88
CA PHE A 160 15.43 -13.03 -1.91
C PHE A 160 15.08 -13.67 -3.25
N ALA A 161 14.68 -14.95 -3.27
CA ALA A 161 14.31 -15.65 -4.49
C ALA A 161 13.06 -15.05 -5.14
N LEU A 162 12.03 -14.73 -4.34
CA LEU A 162 10.82 -14.06 -4.82
C LEU A 162 11.14 -12.67 -5.40
N GLY A 163 11.89 -11.86 -4.64
CA GLY A 163 12.33 -10.55 -5.10
C GLY A 163 13.16 -10.62 -6.38
N SER A 164 14.13 -11.54 -6.45
CA SER A 164 14.96 -11.77 -7.65
C SER A 164 14.13 -12.17 -8.85
N THR A 165 13.11 -13.02 -8.66
CA THR A 165 12.18 -13.44 -9.72
C THR A 165 11.39 -12.25 -10.24
N MET A 166 10.82 -11.44 -9.34
CA MET A 166 10.01 -10.29 -9.74
C MET A 166 10.84 -9.18 -10.39
N PHE A 167 12.07 -8.91 -9.91
CA PHE A 167 12.97 -7.96 -10.57
C PHE A 167 13.39 -8.41 -11.98
N GLN A 168 13.62 -9.71 -12.18
CA GLN A 168 13.91 -10.24 -13.52
C GLN A 168 12.69 -10.15 -14.42
N LEU A 169 11.50 -10.45 -13.92
CA LEU A 169 10.26 -10.38 -14.68
C LEU A 169 9.91 -8.93 -15.07
N ALA A 170 10.01 -8.00 -14.12
CA ALA A 170 9.67 -6.60 -14.31
C ALA A 170 10.71 -5.86 -15.17
N TYR A 171 11.99 -5.93 -14.80
CA TYR A 171 13.06 -5.09 -15.36
C TYR A 171 14.09 -5.86 -16.19
N GLY A 172 14.10 -7.20 -16.14
CA GLY A 172 15.21 -8.00 -16.67
C GLY A 172 16.45 -7.90 -15.79
N TYR A 173 16.30 -7.39 -14.56
CA TYR A 173 17.38 -7.19 -13.60
C TYR A 173 17.54 -8.42 -12.71
N ARG A 174 18.77 -8.90 -12.54
CA ARG A 174 19.07 -10.04 -11.67
C ARG A 174 19.85 -9.58 -10.43
N PRO A 175 19.19 -9.46 -9.26
CA PRO A 175 19.89 -9.31 -7.99
C PRO A 175 20.80 -10.50 -7.73
N GLU A 176 22.03 -10.24 -7.32
CA GLU A 176 23.02 -11.28 -7.00
C GLU A 176 22.97 -11.70 -5.53
N THR A 177 22.75 -10.72 -4.64
CA THR A 177 22.79 -10.91 -3.19
C THR A 177 21.54 -10.33 -2.51
N PRO A 178 21.17 -10.82 -1.31
CA PRO A 178 20.09 -10.24 -0.52
C PRO A 178 20.31 -8.76 -0.13
N GLN A 179 21.55 -8.28 -0.23
CA GLN A 179 21.96 -6.90 0.06
C GLN A 179 21.95 -6.00 -1.19
N ASP A 180 21.41 -6.50 -2.31
CA ASP A 180 21.27 -5.72 -3.53
C ASP A 180 20.55 -4.39 -3.30
N ARG A 181 21.07 -3.32 -3.91
CA ARG A 181 20.57 -1.94 -3.72
C ARG A 181 19.10 -1.82 -4.11
N PHE A 182 18.71 -2.33 -5.27
CA PHE A 182 17.33 -2.18 -5.75
C PHE A 182 16.38 -3.02 -4.91
N LEU A 183 16.80 -4.23 -4.54
CA LEU A 183 16.02 -5.08 -3.64
C LEU A 183 15.81 -4.42 -2.27
N LYS A 184 16.86 -3.85 -1.67
CA LYS A 184 16.79 -3.17 -0.37
C LYS A 184 15.96 -1.89 -0.42
N ALA A 185 16.13 -1.08 -1.46
CA ALA A 185 15.31 0.11 -1.67
C ALA A 185 13.82 -0.25 -1.76
N PHE A 186 13.51 -1.31 -2.52
CA PHE A 186 12.15 -1.79 -2.65
C PHE A 186 11.57 -2.34 -1.33
N GLN A 187 12.34 -3.17 -0.59
CA GLN A 187 11.94 -3.67 0.73
C GLN A 187 11.64 -2.53 1.71
N LEU A 188 12.46 -1.48 1.68
CA LEU A 188 12.24 -0.29 2.50
C LEU A 188 10.97 0.46 2.09
N THR A 189 10.72 0.64 0.80
CA THR A 189 9.49 1.25 0.29
C THR A 189 8.25 0.46 0.71
N LEU A 190 8.28 -0.87 0.65
CA LEU A 190 7.18 -1.72 1.14
C LEU A 190 6.96 -1.61 2.64
N HIS A 191 8.04 -1.58 3.42
CA HIS A 191 7.95 -1.39 4.87
C HIS A 191 7.31 -0.03 5.18
N ASN A 192 7.73 1.03 4.50
CA ASN A 192 7.17 2.37 4.65
C ASN A 192 5.70 2.42 4.22
N LEU A 193 5.34 1.73 3.12
CA LEU A 193 3.97 1.60 2.66
C LEU A 193 3.09 0.96 3.73
N SER A 194 3.52 -0.19 4.27
CA SER A 194 2.84 -0.86 5.37
C SER A 194 2.68 0.10 6.54
N CYS A 195 3.75 0.81 6.91
CA CYS A 195 3.69 1.78 7.99
C CYS A 195 2.68 2.92 7.73
N ALA A 196 2.58 3.41 6.48
CA ALA A 196 1.69 4.50 6.09
C ALA A 196 0.21 4.08 6.02
N VAL A 197 -0.08 2.85 5.58
CA VAL A 197 -1.45 2.33 5.46
C VAL A 197 -2.03 1.93 6.82
N MET A 198 -1.18 1.48 7.75
CA MET A 198 -1.60 1.10 9.11
C MET A 198 -2.21 2.28 9.88
N GLN A 199 -3.34 2.03 10.54
CA GLN A 199 -4.14 3.08 11.17
C GLN A 199 -3.46 3.63 12.42
N THR A 200 -2.79 2.77 13.17
CA THR A 200 -2.22 3.05 14.49
C THR A 200 -0.88 3.79 14.44
N ASN A 201 -0.18 3.73 13.30
CA ASN A 201 1.16 4.30 13.18
C ASN A 201 1.20 5.82 13.09
N PHE A 202 0.15 6.46 12.54
CA PHE A 202 0.10 7.91 12.40
C PHE A 202 -1.27 8.45 12.84
N LEU A 203 -1.28 9.40 13.76
CA LEU A 203 -2.52 10.03 14.24
C LEU A 203 -3.33 10.70 13.12
N VAL A 204 -2.69 11.15 12.03
CA VAL A 204 -3.38 11.70 10.85
C VAL A 204 -4.29 10.67 10.16
N ASN A 205 -4.02 9.38 10.32
CA ASN A 205 -4.89 8.31 9.82
C ASN A 205 -6.17 8.15 10.66
N VAL A 206 -6.13 8.54 11.94
CA VAL A 206 -7.25 8.50 12.88
C VAL A 206 -8.02 9.83 12.91
N PHE A 207 -7.30 10.95 12.88
CA PHE A 207 -7.83 12.31 12.96
C PHE A 207 -7.49 13.09 11.68
N PRO A 208 -8.35 13.06 10.64
CA PRO A 208 -8.09 13.73 9.37
C PRO A 208 -7.84 15.24 9.49
N ILE A 209 -8.39 15.89 10.53
CA ILE A 209 -8.19 17.32 10.79
C ILE A 209 -6.70 17.68 10.99
N MET A 210 -5.86 16.71 11.36
CA MET A 210 -4.42 16.92 11.49
C MET A 210 -3.72 17.28 10.17
N VAL A 211 -4.36 17.06 9.02
CA VAL A 211 -3.86 17.50 7.71
C VAL A 211 -3.71 19.03 7.65
N TYR A 212 -4.44 19.80 8.46
CA TYR A 212 -4.36 21.27 8.45
C TYR A 212 -3.35 21.86 9.44
N ILE A 213 -2.76 21.02 10.30
CA ILE A 213 -1.85 21.49 11.35
C ILE A 213 -0.52 21.98 10.73
N PRO A 214 0.04 23.14 11.14
CA PRO A 214 1.33 23.63 10.65
C PRO A 214 2.51 22.68 10.94
N ASN A 215 3.57 22.74 10.13
CA ASN A 215 4.74 21.86 10.26
C ASN A 215 5.47 21.98 11.62
N TRP A 216 5.39 23.14 12.27
CA TRP A 216 6.06 23.41 13.54
C TRP A 216 5.30 22.87 14.77
N PHE A 217 4.04 22.47 14.61
CA PHE A 217 3.20 22.09 15.73
C PHE A 217 3.60 20.72 16.31
N PRO A 218 3.56 20.54 17.65
CA PRO A 218 3.85 19.25 18.28
C PRO A 218 2.92 18.16 17.76
N GLY A 219 3.49 17.08 17.22
CA GLY A 219 2.72 16.00 16.57
C GLY A 219 2.58 16.12 15.05
N ALA A 220 3.11 17.17 14.42
CA ALA A 220 3.20 17.27 12.96
C ALA A 220 4.41 16.50 12.35
N GLY A 221 5.18 15.78 13.16
CA GLY A 221 6.38 15.03 12.74
C GLY A 221 6.12 14.00 11.63
N TRP A 222 4.89 13.48 11.54
CA TRP A 222 4.46 12.58 10.46
C TRP A 222 4.65 13.19 9.07
N ARG A 223 4.62 14.52 8.92
CA ARG A 223 4.85 15.20 7.64
C ARG A 223 6.28 15.05 7.15
N ALA A 224 7.26 15.07 8.06
CA ALA A 224 8.66 14.83 7.72
C ALA A 224 8.86 13.36 7.29
N THR A 225 8.23 12.43 8.01
CA THR A 225 8.20 11.01 7.65
C THR A 225 7.56 10.77 6.29
N ALA A 226 6.40 11.40 6.01
CA ALA A 226 5.71 11.31 4.72
C ALA A 226 6.60 11.80 3.56
N ARG A 227 7.31 12.92 3.74
CA ARG A 227 8.27 13.41 2.73
C ARG A 227 9.41 12.43 2.52
N LYS A 228 10.00 11.90 3.59
CA LYS A 228 11.07 10.89 3.50
C LYS A 228 10.59 9.65 2.75
N TYR A 229 9.40 9.17 3.07
CA TYR A 229 8.79 8.02 2.40
C TYR A 229 8.55 8.30 0.92
N ALA A 230 8.05 9.50 0.57
CA ALA A 230 7.84 9.87 -0.83
C ALA A 230 9.14 9.87 -1.64
N VAL A 231 10.24 10.39 -1.08
CA VAL A 231 11.57 10.34 -1.72
C VAL A 231 12.04 8.90 -1.91
N GLN A 232 11.95 8.06 -0.87
CA GLN A 232 12.36 6.66 -0.95
C GLN A 232 11.52 5.85 -1.94
N LYS A 233 10.22 6.13 -2.04
CA LYS A 233 9.34 5.56 -3.08
C LYS A 233 9.85 5.95 -4.46
N GLU A 234 10.07 7.24 -4.69
CA GLU A 234 10.54 7.77 -5.97
C GLU A 234 11.85 7.13 -6.40
N GLU A 235 12.85 7.08 -5.51
CA GLU A 235 14.13 6.41 -5.76
C GLU A 235 13.93 4.93 -6.11
N SER A 236 13.08 4.22 -5.36
CA SER A 236 12.84 2.78 -5.57
C SER A 236 12.19 2.43 -6.89
N LYS A 237 11.44 3.36 -7.53
CA LYS A 237 10.86 3.15 -8.86
C LYS A 237 11.71 3.73 -9.98
N SER A 238 12.33 4.89 -9.78
CA SER A 238 13.08 5.60 -10.81
C SER A 238 14.43 4.95 -11.09
N GLU A 239 15.17 4.49 -10.08
CA GLU A 239 16.50 3.89 -10.32
C GLU A 239 16.47 2.59 -11.14
N PRO A 240 15.61 1.60 -10.83
CA PRO A 240 15.54 0.38 -11.63
C PRO A 240 14.98 0.64 -13.04
N TYR A 241 14.09 1.63 -13.18
CA TYR A 241 13.55 2.06 -14.46
C TYR A 241 14.64 2.65 -15.37
N GLU A 242 15.44 3.59 -14.86
CA GLU A 242 16.53 4.20 -15.64
C GLU A 242 17.60 3.16 -16.00
N TRP A 243 17.88 2.22 -15.09
CA TRP A 243 18.74 1.08 -15.41
C TRP A 243 18.18 0.26 -16.58
N ALA A 244 16.90 -0.12 -16.54
CA ALA A 244 16.26 -0.91 -17.60
C ALA A 244 16.25 -0.16 -18.94
N LYS A 245 15.92 1.14 -18.91
CA LYS A 245 15.97 2.04 -20.08
C LYS A 245 17.36 2.09 -20.69
N SER A 246 18.42 2.16 -19.87
CA SER A 246 19.81 2.09 -20.34
C SER A 246 20.14 0.76 -21.01
N GLN A 247 19.67 -0.38 -20.47
CA GLN A 247 19.90 -1.70 -21.07
C GLN A 247 19.19 -1.86 -22.42
N VAL A 248 17.96 -1.37 -22.54
CA VAL A 248 17.22 -1.36 -23.80
C VAL A 248 17.94 -0.50 -24.83
N GLY A 249 18.40 0.70 -24.47
CA GLY A 249 19.16 1.58 -25.35
C GLY A 249 20.49 0.99 -25.83
N LYS A 250 21.12 0.11 -25.03
CA LYS A 250 22.35 -0.62 -25.40
C LYS A 250 22.09 -1.89 -26.22
N GLY A 251 20.84 -2.33 -26.35
CA GLY A 251 20.49 -3.60 -26.98
C GLY A 251 20.84 -4.85 -26.15
N THR A 252 21.24 -4.69 -24.88
CA THR A 252 21.66 -5.78 -23.97
C THR A 252 20.57 -6.22 -22.99
N HIS A 253 19.33 -5.76 -23.20
CA HIS A 253 18.20 -6.07 -22.32
C HIS A 253 17.84 -7.56 -22.34
N GLN A 254 17.47 -8.09 -21.17
CA GLN A 254 16.83 -9.40 -21.07
C GLN A 254 15.33 -9.28 -21.34
N VAL A 255 14.70 -10.38 -21.73
CA VAL A 255 13.24 -10.48 -21.88
C VAL A 255 12.57 -10.13 -20.55
N SER A 256 11.81 -9.04 -20.54
CA SER A 256 11.14 -8.49 -19.36
C SER A 256 9.96 -7.62 -19.77
N ILE A 257 9.01 -7.42 -18.85
CA ILE A 257 7.81 -6.63 -19.12
C ILE A 257 8.17 -5.18 -19.48
N LEU A 258 9.06 -4.54 -18.72
CA LEU A 258 9.49 -3.17 -19.05
C LEU A 258 10.36 -3.10 -20.29
N GLY A 259 11.20 -4.11 -20.55
CA GLY A 259 11.96 -4.18 -21.79
C GLY A 259 11.06 -4.14 -23.03
N SER A 260 9.99 -4.93 -23.02
CA SER A 260 8.98 -4.93 -24.09
C SER A 260 8.18 -3.63 -24.15
N LEU A 261 7.74 -3.09 -23.00
CA LEU A 261 7.00 -1.83 -22.93
C LEU A 261 7.79 -0.61 -23.41
N LEU A 262 9.10 -0.59 -23.15
CA LEU A 262 9.99 0.48 -23.63
C LEU A 262 10.17 0.46 -25.16
N GLN A 263 9.90 -0.68 -25.80
CA GLN A 263 9.96 -0.85 -27.26
C GLN A 263 8.59 -0.68 -27.93
N ASP A 264 7.50 -0.96 -27.21
CA ASP A 264 6.14 -0.92 -27.75
C ASP A 264 5.48 0.47 -27.60
N HIS A 265 5.57 1.26 -28.67
CA HIS A 265 4.99 2.59 -28.73
C HIS A 265 3.45 2.61 -28.86
N GLN A 266 2.79 1.50 -29.22
CA GLN A 266 1.34 1.50 -29.46
C GLN A 266 0.56 1.51 -28.15
N LEU A 267 1.01 0.75 -27.14
CA LEU A 267 0.33 0.67 -25.84
C LEU A 267 0.43 1.97 -25.02
N LEU A 268 1.39 2.82 -25.37
CA LEU A 268 1.62 4.12 -24.73
C LEU A 268 0.97 5.29 -25.52
N SER A 269 0.39 5.01 -26.69
CA SER A 269 -0.15 6.04 -27.58
C SER A 269 -1.28 6.86 -26.93
N GLY A 270 -1.27 8.18 -27.15
CA GLY A 270 -2.28 9.11 -26.61
C GLY A 270 -1.96 9.71 -25.23
N LEU A 271 -0.89 9.29 -24.57
CA LEU A 271 -0.40 9.89 -23.32
C LEU A 271 0.73 10.91 -23.61
N SER A 272 0.87 11.91 -22.73
CA SER A 272 2.04 12.79 -22.79
C SER A 272 3.31 12.01 -22.39
N PRO A 273 4.51 12.39 -22.88
CA PRO A 273 5.74 11.67 -22.56
C PRO A 273 6.00 11.52 -21.06
N ALA A 274 5.72 12.57 -20.27
CA ALA A 274 5.84 12.52 -18.82
C ALA A 274 4.89 11.49 -18.17
N LYS A 275 3.65 11.38 -18.65
CA LYS A 275 2.69 10.39 -18.15
C LYS A 275 3.05 8.96 -18.57
N GLN A 276 3.62 8.78 -19.76
CA GLN A 276 4.11 7.48 -20.20
C GLN A 276 5.25 7.00 -19.30
N GLU A 277 6.23 7.86 -19.05
CA GLU A 277 7.37 7.54 -18.19
C GLU A 277 6.93 7.18 -16.77
N GLU A 278 6.05 8.00 -16.18
CA GLU A 278 5.49 7.75 -14.85
C GLU A 278 4.75 6.41 -14.78
N MET A 279 3.94 6.12 -15.80
CA MET A 279 3.20 4.87 -15.88
C MET A 279 4.11 3.64 -15.97
N LEU A 280 5.20 3.72 -16.73
CA LEU A 280 6.17 2.63 -16.81
C LEU A 280 6.88 2.40 -15.47
N LYS A 281 7.27 3.47 -14.77
CA LYS A 281 7.85 3.37 -13.42
C LYS A 281 6.89 2.67 -12.45
N GLU A 282 5.62 3.05 -12.46
CA GLU A 282 4.59 2.48 -11.59
C GLU A 282 4.24 1.02 -11.94
N ILE A 283 4.25 0.63 -13.23
CA ILE A 283 4.09 -0.79 -13.63
C ILE A 283 5.24 -1.64 -13.08
N GLY A 284 6.47 -1.18 -13.22
CA GLY A 284 7.65 -1.90 -12.75
C GLY A 284 7.59 -2.19 -11.26
N ILE A 285 7.38 -1.16 -10.44
CA ILE A 285 7.33 -1.30 -8.98
C ILE A 285 6.11 -2.12 -8.53
N THR A 286 4.98 -2.04 -9.24
CA THR A 286 3.78 -2.84 -8.96
C THR A 286 4.03 -4.33 -9.15
N ILE A 287 4.68 -4.72 -10.26
CA ILE A 287 5.02 -6.13 -10.51
C ILE A 287 5.93 -6.65 -9.40
N VAL A 288 6.92 -5.86 -8.97
CA VAL A 288 7.81 -6.23 -7.86
C VAL A 288 7.04 -6.31 -6.53
N GLY A 289 5.99 -5.52 -6.34
CA GLY A 289 5.03 -5.63 -5.24
C GLY A 289 4.26 -6.94 -5.16
N GLY A 290 4.17 -7.70 -6.24
CA GLY A 290 3.49 -8.99 -6.26
C GLY A 290 4.07 -10.04 -5.31
N GLN A 291 5.32 -9.87 -4.84
CA GLN A 291 5.95 -10.79 -3.88
C GLN A 291 5.36 -10.76 -2.46
N CYS A 292 4.48 -9.80 -2.15
CA CYS A 292 3.89 -9.59 -0.83
C CYS A 292 2.49 -10.19 -0.65
N ILE A 293 1.91 -10.75 -1.70
CA ILE A 293 0.59 -11.40 -1.71
C ILE A 293 0.78 -12.89 -1.53
#